data_AF-A0A023EH87-F1
#
_entry.id   AF-A0A023EH87-F1
#
_cell.length_a   1.000
_cell.length_b   1.000
_cell.length_c   1.000
_cell.angle_alpha   90.00
_cell.angle_beta   90.00
_cell.angle_gamma   90.00
#
_symmetry.space_group_name_H-M   'P 1'
#
loop_
_entity.id
_entity.type
_entity.pdbx_description
1 polymer ?
#
loop_
_entity_poly.entity_id
_entity_poly.type
_entity_poly.pdbx_seq_one_letter_code
_entity_poly.pdbx_strand_id
1 'polypeptide(L)'
;MASRTFMLLGQVMPCVKQNASKIRIRRMELDTNLNMYFKKDEFYFVHDPTKKCKTGDVVLIKELPQKLTRLITHTLEEIVYPLGDVTDPITGKKVTAGKYREDVEDANRLFGKSSEAFDYDKAPPRGRLEGTRDFTHGETYIKYHEDGKDQPFAV
;
A
#
# COMPACT_ATOMS: atom_id res chain seq x y z
N MET A 1 2.26 28.57 -14.44
CA MET A 1 2.06 28.31 -12.99
C MET A 1 1.75 26.83 -12.84
N ALA A 2 2.70 26.03 -12.37
CA ALA A 2 2.45 24.61 -12.13
C ALA A 2 1.37 24.48 -11.04
N SER A 3 0.34 23.66 -11.28
CA SER A 3 -0.67 23.41 -10.26
C SER A 3 0.04 22.84 -9.03
N ARG A 4 -0.06 23.55 -7.91
CA ARG A 4 0.36 23.01 -6.62
C ARG A 4 -0.44 21.72 -6.43
N THR A 5 0.23 20.57 -6.43
CA THR A 5 -0.44 19.27 -6.50
C THR A 5 -1.11 19.00 -5.15
N PHE A 6 -2.35 19.46 -5.04
CA PHE A 6 -3.14 19.48 -3.81
C PHE A 6 -3.40 18.08 -3.25
N MET A 7 -3.58 17.10 -4.14
CA MET A 7 -3.84 15.71 -3.79
C MET A 7 -2.98 14.76 -4.62
N LEU A 8 -2.50 13.70 -3.98
CA LEU A 8 -1.61 12.72 -4.56
C LEU A 8 -2.03 11.31 -4.13
N LEU A 9 -1.96 10.36 -5.06
CA LEU A 9 -2.18 8.94 -4.79
C LEU A 9 -0.83 8.22 -4.71
N GLY A 10 -0.63 7.40 -3.69
CA GLY A 10 0.62 6.68 -3.51
C GLY A 10 0.44 5.38 -2.73
N GLN A 11 1.56 4.68 -2.57
CA GLN A 11 1.63 3.45 -1.80
C GLN A 11 2.42 3.67 -0.51
N VAL A 12 1.90 3.18 0.62
CA VAL A 12 2.57 3.25 1.92
C VAL A 12 3.80 2.35 1.91
N MET A 13 4.93 2.94 2.29
CA MET A 13 6.22 2.29 2.46
C MET A 13 6.53 2.06 3.94
N PRO A 14 7.37 1.06 4.25
CA PRO A 14 7.89 0.91 5.60
C PRO A 14 8.57 2.20 6.07
N CYS A 15 8.29 2.58 7.31
CA CYS A 15 8.76 3.82 7.90
C CYS A 15 9.12 3.61 9.37
N VAL A 16 10.35 3.96 9.72
CA VAL A 16 10.85 3.91 11.11
C VAL A 16 10.35 5.10 11.94
N LYS A 17 9.99 6.22 11.29
CA LYS A 17 9.57 7.43 12.00
C LYS A 17 8.25 7.22 12.73
N GLN A 18 8.21 7.69 13.98
CA GLN A 18 6.99 7.77 14.77
C GLN A 18 6.11 8.91 14.26
N ASN A 19 4.79 8.73 14.35
CA ASN A 19 3.76 9.71 13.95
C ASN A 19 3.76 10.13 12.47
N ALA A 20 4.50 9.41 11.62
CA ALA A 20 4.58 9.70 10.20
C ALA A 20 4.67 8.42 9.36
N SER A 21 3.95 8.43 8.26
CA SER A 21 3.97 7.36 7.25
C SER A 21 4.74 7.84 6.02
N LYS A 22 5.59 6.99 5.47
CA LYS A 22 6.34 7.26 4.23
C LYS A 22 5.49 6.76 3.06
N ILE A 23 5.29 7.59 2.05
CA ILE A 23 4.45 7.24 0.91
C ILE A 23 5.28 7.41 -0.36
N ARG A 24 5.27 6.36 -1.18
CA ARG A 24 5.86 6.36 -2.52
C ARG A 24 4.80 6.77 -3.54
N ILE A 25 5.08 7.82 -4.28
CA ILE A 25 4.31 8.26 -5.43
C ILE A 25 5.11 7.92 -6.67
N ARG A 26 4.47 7.27 -7.63
CA ARG A 26 5.11 6.89 -8.90
C ARG A 26 4.63 7.81 -10.00
N ARG A 27 5.51 8.71 -10.45
CA ARG A 27 5.27 9.59 -11.59
C ARG A 27 5.80 8.94 -12.87
N MET A 28 5.22 9.35 -13.99
CA MET A 28 5.72 8.98 -15.32
C MET A 28 6.50 10.18 -15.87
N GLU A 29 7.81 10.03 -16.02
CA GLU A 29 8.69 11.05 -16.60
C GLU A 29 9.01 10.67 -18.04
N LEU A 30 8.87 11.62 -18.97
CA LEU A 30 9.17 11.41 -20.38
C LEU A 30 10.68 11.53 -20.61
N ASP A 31 11.30 10.49 -21.13
CA ASP A 31 12.62 10.60 -21.73
C ASP A 31 12.45 11.06 -23.19
N THR A 32 12.97 12.25 -23.49
CA THR A 32 12.86 12.87 -24.82
C THR A 32 13.79 12.23 -25.87
N ASN A 33 14.82 11.49 -25.45
CA ASN A 33 15.70 10.80 -26.40
C ASN A 33 15.02 9.53 -26.93
N LEU A 34 14.30 8.83 -26.05
CA LEU A 34 13.59 7.59 -26.37
C LEU A 34 12.11 7.82 -26.71
N ASN A 35 11.59 9.02 -26.44
CA ASN A 35 10.17 9.36 -26.50
C ASN A 35 9.28 8.35 -25.74
N MET A 36 9.77 7.92 -24.57
CA MET A 36 9.12 6.89 -23.73
C MET A 36 9.00 7.38 -22.29
N TYR A 37 7.90 7.01 -21.64
CA TYR A 37 7.69 7.33 -20.23
C TYR A 37 8.29 6.26 -19.31
N PHE A 38 9.11 6.70 -18.38
CA PHE A 38 9.69 5.87 -17.33
C PHE A 38 9.10 6.21 -15.97
N LYS A 39 9.07 5.19 -15.12
CA LYS A 39 8.56 5.32 -13.75
C LYS A 39 9.62 5.98 -12.88
N LYS A 40 9.27 7.08 -12.23
CA LYS A 40 10.09 7.76 -11.23
C LYS A 40 9.37 7.80 -9.90
N ASP A 41 10.05 7.29 -8.87
CA ASP A 41 9.51 7.22 -7.53
C ASP A 41 9.90 8.47 -6.73
N GLU A 42 8.90 9.16 -6.17
CA GLU A 42 9.05 10.25 -5.23
C GLU A 42 8.52 9.84 -3.86
N PHE A 43 9.13 10.33 -2.79
CA PHE A 43 8.76 9.97 -1.43
C PHE A 43 8.28 11.18 -0.64
N TYR A 44 7.13 11.02 0.01
CA TYR A 44 6.52 12.03 0.86
C TYR A 44 6.31 11.49 2.26
N PHE A 45 6.49 12.35 3.26
CA PHE A 45 6.16 12.05 4.65
C PHE A 45 4.84 12.69 5.02
N VAL A 46 3.98 11.86 5.58
CA VAL A 46 2.59 12.19 5.85
C VAL A 46 2.33 12.08 7.33
N HIS A 47 1.58 13.04 7.87
CA HIS A 47 1.18 13.03 9.26
C HIS A 47 0.19 11.89 9.52
N ASP A 48 0.61 10.93 10.34
CA ASP A 48 -0.21 9.78 10.76
C ASP A 48 0.15 9.40 12.21
N PRO A 49 -0.37 10.14 13.21
CA PRO A 49 -0.04 9.91 14.62
C PRO A 49 -0.52 8.56 15.12
N THR A 50 -1.63 8.07 14.56
CA THR A 50 -2.25 6.79 14.93
C THR A 50 -1.68 5.58 14.17
N LYS A 51 -0.77 5.79 13.21
CA LYS A 51 -0.31 4.75 12.27
C LYS A 51 -1.46 3.92 11.68
N LYS A 52 -2.50 4.62 11.22
CA LYS A 52 -3.66 3.97 10.57
C LYS A 52 -3.25 3.33 9.25
N CYS A 53 -2.32 3.96 8.53
CA CYS A 53 -1.75 3.40 7.32
C CYS A 53 -0.84 2.22 7.64
N LYS A 54 -1.07 1.10 6.95
CA LYS A 54 -0.17 -0.04 6.98
C LYS A 54 0.59 -0.15 5.67
N THR A 55 1.75 -0.79 5.73
CA THR A 55 2.65 -1.01 4.60
C THR A 55 1.88 -1.69 3.46
N GLY A 56 2.08 -1.16 2.25
CA GLY A 56 1.48 -1.67 1.02
C GLY A 56 0.08 -1.15 0.70
N ASP A 57 -0.58 -0.40 1.61
CA ASP A 57 -1.85 0.26 1.31
C ASP A 57 -1.70 1.31 0.20
N VAL A 58 -2.73 1.46 -0.61
CA VAL A 58 -2.87 2.58 -1.55
C VAL A 58 -3.68 3.67 -0.87
N VAL A 59 -3.12 4.87 -0.81
CA VAL A 59 -3.64 5.97 0.01
C VAL A 59 -3.69 7.27 -0.79
N LEU A 60 -4.70 8.07 -0.49
CA LEU A 60 -4.85 9.43 -0.98
C LEU A 60 -4.33 10.40 0.08
N ILE A 61 -3.41 11.27 -0.33
CA ILE A 61 -2.80 12.27 0.55
C ILE A 61 -3.02 13.68 0.02
N LYS A 62 -3.01 14.62 0.94
CA LYS A 62 -3.34 16.02 0.69
C LYS A 62 -2.30 16.93 1.28
N GLU A 63 -1.92 17.98 0.54
CA GLU A 63 -0.96 18.97 1.04
C GLU A 63 -1.53 19.70 2.25
N LEU A 64 -0.75 19.80 3.34
CA LEU A 64 -1.16 20.58 4.51
C LEU A 64 -1.07 22.08 4.20
N PRO A 65 -1.99 22.91 4.73
CA PRO A 65 -1.93 24.36 4.54
C PRO A 65 -0.65 24.97 5.13
N GLN A 66 -0.11 24.35 6.19
CA GLN A 66 1.18 24.68 6.79
C GLN A 66 1.95 23.38 7.07
N LYS A 67 3.25 23.38 6.74
CA LYS A 67 4.13 22.24 7.01
C LYS A 67 4.30 22.09 8.52
N LEU A 68 3.92 20.94 9.07
CA LEU A 68 4.08 20.65 10.52
C LEU A 68 5.55 20.57 10.92
N THR A 69 6.38 20.03 10.03
CA THR A 69 7.83 19.88 10.26
C THR A 69 8.54 20.01 8.92
N ARG A 70 9.88 20.07 8.93
CA ARG A 70 10.67 20.13 7.68
C ARG A 70 10.35 18.99 6.70
N LEU A 71 10.03 17.81 7.21
CA LEU A 71 9.76 16.61 6.40
C LEU A 71 8.25 16.37 6.17
N ILE A 72 7.42 16.61 7.19
CA ILE A 72 5.98 16.30 7.14
C ILE A 72 5.26 17.44 6.41
N THR A 73 4.81 17.14 5.21
CA THR A 73 4.24 18.13 4.27
C THR A 73 2.79 17.85 3.92
N HIS A 74 2.36 16.60 4.05
CA HIS A 74 1.03 16.15 3.67
C HIS A 74 0.31 15.48 4.85
N THR A 75 -1.01 15.38 4.74
CA THR A 75 -1.87 14.60 5.63
C THR A 75 -2.52 13.47 4.86
N LEU A 76 -2.86 12.39 5.58
CA LEU A 76 -3.67 11.31 5.03
C LEU A 76 -5.11 11.80 4.90
N GLU A 77 -5.70 11.67 3.72
CA GLU A 77 -7.13 11.93 3.51
C GLU A 77 -7.92 10.62 3.63
N GLU A 78 -7.50 9.59 2.89
CA GLU A 78 -8.22 8.32 2.78
C GLU A 78 -7.29 7.13 2.47
N ILE A 79 -7.65 5.95 2.98
CA ILE A 79 -7.08 4.67 2.55
C ILE A 79 -7.97 4.11 1.44
N VAL A 80 -7.54 4.24 0.19
CA VAL A 80 -8.34 3.89 -0.99
C VAL A 80 -8.38 2.37 -1.18
N TYR A 81 -7.23 1.70 -1.11
CA TYR A 81 -7.15 0.25 -1.23
C TYR A 81 -6.28 -0.35 -0.13
N PRO A 82 -6.87 -1.10 0.81
CA PRO A 82 -6.08 -1.83 1.79
C PRO A 82 -5.38 -3.02 1.13
N LEU A 83 -4.16 -3.33 1.57
CA LEU A 83 -3.42 -4.49 1.09
C LEU A 83 -4.14 -5.80 1.47
N GLY A 84 -4.53 -6.59 0.47
CA GLY A 84 -5.11 -7.92 0.65
C GLY A 84 -6.63 -7.98 0.68
N ASP A 85 -7.31 -6.86 0.90
CA ASP A 85 -8.77 -6.82 1.04
C ASP A 85 -9.41 -5.71 0.20
N VAL A 86 -9.13 -5.75 -1.09
CA VAL A 86 -9.59 -4.75 -2.05
C VAL A 86 -11.09 -4.87 -2.27
N THR A 87 -11.76 -3.72 -2.19
CA THR A 87 -13.16 -3.55 -2.56
C THR A 87 -13.22 -2.86 -3.92
N ASP A 88 -14.03 -3.39 -4.83
CA ASP A 88 -14.32 -2.74 -6.11
C ASP A 88 -15.08 -1.42 -5.85
N PRO A 89 -14.56 -0.26 -6.29
CA PRO A 89 -15.21 1.03 -6.06
C PRO A 89 -16.54 1.18 -6.80
N ILE A 90 -16.80 0.39 -7.85
CA ILE A 90 -18.03 0.51 -8.64
C ILE A 90 -19.17 -0.30 -8.00
N THR A 91 -18.90 -1.55 -7.65
CA THR A 91 -19.93 -2.48 -7.14
C THR A 91 -19.97 -2.59 -5.62
N GLY A 92 -18.92 -2.14 -4.91
CA GLY A 92 -18.76 -2.34 -3.47
C GLY A 92 -18.43 -3.78 -3.06
N LYS A 93 -18.26 -4.70 -4.02
CA LYS A 93 -17.96 -6.10 -3.77
C LYS A 93 -16.47 -6.33 -3.55
N LYS A 94 -16.13 -7.38 -2.79
CA LYS A 94 -14.74 -7.78 -2.56
C LYS A 94 -14.18 -8.53 -3.78
N VAL A 95 -12.94 -8.22 -4.14
CA VAL A 95 -12.28 -8.75 -5.34
C VAL A 95 -10.98 -9.46 -4.97
N THR A 96 -10.70 -10.57 -5.63
CA THR A 96 -9.40 -11.25 -5.59
C THR A 96 -8.90 -11.51 -7.00
N ALA A 97 -7.69 -11.05 -7.33
CA ALA A 97 -7.00 -11.31 -8.61
C ALA A 97 -7.87 -11.04 -9.87
N GLY A 98 -8.82 -10.11 -9.79
CA GLY A 98 -9.72 -9.74 -10.89
C GLY A 98 -11.05 -10.49 -10.94
N LYS A 99 -11.37 -11.33 -9.96
CA LYS A 99 -12.69 -11.99 -9.81
C LYS A 99 -13.38 -11.53 -8.53
N TYR A 100 -14.71 -11.43 -8.55
CA TYR A 100 -15.47 -11.22 -7.32
C TYR A 100 -15.37 -12.45 -6.43
N ARG A 101 -15.28 -12.24 -5.12
CA ARG A 101 -15.20 -13.35 -4.15
C ARG A 101 -16.45 -14.23 -4.20
N GLU A 102 -17.62 -13.60 -4.37
CA GLU A 102 -18.92 -14.27 -4.53
C GLU A 102 -18.91 -15.26 -5.71
N ASP A 103 -18.42 -14.85 -6.89
CA ASP A 103 -18.35 -15.72 -8.06
C ASP A 103 -17.44 -16.95 -7.83
N VAL A 104 -16.36 -16.76 -7.08
CA VAL A 104 -15.45 -17.85 -6.69
C VAL A 104 -16.13 -18.80 -5.72
N GLU A 105 -16.92 -18.29 -4.78
CA GLU A 105 -17.71 -19.10 -3.85
C GLU A 105 -18.82 -19.88 -4.55
N ASP A 106 -19.54 -19.26 -5.48
CA ASP A 106 -20.56 -19.92 -6.30
C ASP A 106 -19.96 -21.02 -7.17
N ALA A 107 -18.80 -20.78 -7.78
CA ALA A 107 -18.06 -21.81 -8.51
C ALA A 107 -17.62 -22.95 -7.58
N ASN A 108 -17.10 -22.64 -6.39
CA ASN A 108 -16.73 -23.66 -5.40
C ASN A 108 -17.95 -24.48 -4.93
N ARG A 109 -19.13 -23.87 -4.86
CA ARG A 109 -20.37 -24.57 -4.52
C ARG A 109 -20.82 -25.52 -5.64
N LEU A 110 -20.67 -25.11 -6.90
CA LEU A 110 -21.07 -25.90 -8.07
C LEU A 110 -20.11 -27.05 -8.37
N PHE A 111 -18.79 -26.81 -8.30
CA PHE A 111 -17.76 -27.75 -8.71
C PHE A 111 -17.11 -28.51 -7.54
N GLY A 112 -17.45 -28.15 -6.30
CA GLY A 112 -16.89 -28.70 -5.08
C GLY A 112 -15.72 -27.84 -4.54
N LYS A 113 -15.77 -27.54 -3.24
CA LYS A 113 -14.71 -26.78 -2.56
C LYS A 113 -13.54 -27.70 -2.21
N SER A 114 -12.32 -27.31 -2.58
CA SER A 114 -11.10 -27.99 -2.13
C SER A 114 -10.95 -27.88 -0.60
N SER A 115 -10.44 -28.92 0.05
CA SER A 115 -10.10 -28.90 1.48
C SER A 115 -9.08 -27.83 1.85
N GLU A 116 -8.25 -27.41 0.88
CA GLU A 116 -7.23 -26.37 1.04
C GLU A 116 -7.70 -24.99 0.58
N ALA A 117 -8.96 -24.86 0.15
CA ALA A 117 -9.48 -23.59 -0.34
C ALA A 117 -9.51 -22.54 0.77
N PHE A 118 -9.02 -21.34 0.45
CA PHE A 118 -8.99 -20.21 1.36
C PHE A 118 -10.42 -19.78 1.76
N ASP A 119 -10.63 -19.53 3.05
CA ASP A 119 -11.92 -19.16 3.63
C ASP A 119 -11.88 -17.67 4.00
N TYR A 120 -12.52 -16.82 3.18
CA TYR A 120 -12.45 -15.37 3.32
C TYR A 120 -13.21 -14.85 4.54
N ASP A 121 -14.27 -15.55 4.98
CA ASP A 121 -15.08 -15.13 6.14
C ASP A 121 -14.32 -15.28 7.47
N LYS A 122 -13.46 -16.30 7.55
CA LYS A 122 -12.61 -16.56 8.73
C LYS A 122 -11.28 -15.83 8.67
N ALA A 123 -10.88 -15.36 7.49
CA ALA A 123 -9.62 -14.69 7.32
C ALA A 123 -9.66 -13.30 7.98
N PRO A 124 -8.59 -12.91 8.72
CA PRO A 124 -8.47 -11.51 9.12
C PRO A 124 -8.36 -10.63 7.87
N PRO A 125 -8.68 -9.32 7.95
CA PRO A 125 -8.70 -8.44 6.78
C PRO A 125 -7.40 -8.45 5.96
N ARG A 126 -6.22 -8.53 6.58
CA ARG A 126 -4.93 -8.63 5.85
C ARG A 126 -4.48 -10.07 5.58
N GLY A 127 -5.21 -11.06 6.08
CA GLY A 127 -4.93 -12.48 5.90
C GLY A 127 -3.47 -12.82 6.21
N ARG A 128 -2.86 -13.61 5.31
CA ARG A 128 -1.44 -13.99 5.38
C ARG A 128 -0.47 -12.84 5.07
N LEU A 129 -0.94 -11.71 4.54
CA LEU A 129 -0.04 -10.61 4.13
C LEU A 129 0.54 -9.86 5.33
N GLU A 130 -0.15 -9.91 6.48
CA GLU A 130 0.38 -9.44 7.76
C GLU A 130 1.62 -10.26 8.15
N GLY A 131 2.77 -9.62 8.36
CA GLY A 131 4.04 -10.31 8.66
C GLY A 131 4.85 -10.76 7.44
N THR A 132 4.22 -10.95 6.27
CA THR A 132 4.94 -11.37 5.04
C THR A 132 5.27 -10.19 4.13
N ARG A 133 4.29 -9.33 3.84
CA ARG A 133 4.47 -8.12 3.00
C ARG A 133 4.19 -6.84 3.75
N ASP A 134 3.52 -6.97 4.88
CA ASP A 134 3.28 -5.89 5.83
C ASP A 134 4.23 -5.98 7.01
N PHE A 135 5.18 -5.05 7.03
CA PHE A 135 6.18 -4.92 8.10
C PHE A 135 5.88 -3.72 9.01
N THR A 136 4.63 -3.23 9.06
CA THR A 136 4.29 -2.01 9.83
C THR A 136 4.58 -2.14 11.32
N HIS A 137 4.52 -3.35 11.86
CA HIS A 137 4.80 -3.66 13.26
C HIS A 137 6.30 -3.80 13.58
N GLY A 138 7.15 -4.01 12.57
CA GLY A 138 8.59 -4.25 12.75
C GLY A 138 9.45 -3.03 12.44
N GLU A 139 10.63 -2.96 13.05
CA GLU A 139 11.65 -1.99 12.67
C GLU A 139 12.34 -2.46 11.38
N THR A 140 12.05 -1.76 10.28
CA THR A 140 12.65 -2.06 8.98
C THR A 140 14.00 -1.36 8.82
N TYR A 141 14.97 -2.06 8.24
CA TYR A 141 16.33 -1.52 8.01
C TYR A 141 16.82 -1.92 6.62
N ILE A 142 17.72 -1.09 6.05
CA ILE A 142 18.36 -1.40 4.77
C ILE A 142 19.48 -2.39 5.02
N LYS A 143 19.46 -3.52 4.31
CA LYS A 143 20.53 -4.51 4.38
C LYS A 143 21.66 -4.13 3.42
N TYR A 144 22.85 -3.91 3.97
CA TYR A 144 24.03 -3.56 3.19
C TYR A 144 24.92 -4.77 2.83
N HIS A 145 24.82 -5.88 3.58
CA HIS A 145 25.64 -7.08 3.41
C HIS A 145 24.83 -8.37 3.62
N GLU A 146 25.18 -9.44 2.88
CA GLU A 146 24.56 -10.76 3.04
C GLU A 146 25.25 -11.59 4.13
N ASP A 147 24.73 -11.54 5.36
CA ASP A 147 25.31 -12.24 6.52
C ASP A 147 24.89 -13.73 6.63
N GLY A 148 24.23 -14.29 5.62
CA GLY A 148 23.70 -15.68 5.64
C GLY A 148 22.60 -15.96 6.69
N LYS A 149 22.20 -14.96 7.47
CA LYS A 149 21.11 -15.05 8.46
C LYS A 149 19.78 -14.60 7.86
N ASP A 150 18.69 -15.24 8.31
CA ASP A 150 17.34 -14.80 7.97
C ASP A 150 17.06 -13.45 8.63
N GLN A 151 16.67 -12.46 7.83
CA GLN A 151 16.50 -11.07 8.22
C GLN A 151 15.12 -10.60 7.75
N PRO A 152 14.04 -10.97 8.47
CA PRO A 152 12.67 -10.83 7.97
C PRO A 152 12.18 -9.38 7.82
N PHE A 153 12.89 -8.41 8.41
CA PHE A 153 12.56 -6.98 8.35
C PHE A 153 13.56 -6.14 7.52
N ALA A 154 14.51 -6.80 6.84
CA ALA A 154 15.40 -6.13 5.91
C ALA A 154 14.63 -5.68 4.66
N VAL A 155 14.83 -4.43 4.25
CA VAL A 155 14.28 -3.83 3.01
C VAL A 155 15.39 -3.59 2.01
#